data_AF-U1PU00-F1
#
_entry.id   AF-U1PU00-F1
#
_cell.length_a   1.000
_cell.length_b   1.000
_cell.length_c   1.000
_cell.angle_alpha   90.00
_cell.angle_beta   90.00
_cell.angle_gamma   90.00
#
_symmetry.space_group_name_H-M   'P 1'
#
loop_
_entity.id
_entity.type
_entity.pdbx_description
1 polymer ?
#
loop_
_entity_poly.entity_id
_entity_poly.type
_entity_poly.pdbx_seq_one_letter_code
_entity_poly.pdbx_strand_id
1 'polypeptide(L)'
;MEPGASAELRIEQQQEEETVEDEIEELLYGAKLYTPDHNTTRGTYPYLSNIDSVLADAVRERFENRKALDTRLQEVDDARTLFEFFNGNGTWPFSSDDAEMLGVKTVPREIRDGWAEEFLNDYAGEELVSGETVLEEIAGRRGKYLETPREALAALLITLAAANKIEIRRDGVRIEDPGEIGRVMRRLSDIRDIDIGFDPVDIEGSSNLKAVYQSLRGFAPQGNDPTAWLSNLASWSEKDSSEIRNICARVDLEFDEEITLDALRDALEPGMAGGELDDAVLTESPVPTQAEWFHKAEPLFEGEEPLWDEFKSTLETMRSLYPDAAITYKMEDTVDGSRIPSKERLTKLQTEAQDFRTSQISELYHLLTGTAPEADSISDLCSAVEQALLDQDIIVEIDNVTETISGVNFESLRELDEIAASADDISESDIASGNAVSEASQLEEA
;
A
#
# COMPACT_ATOMS: atom_id res chain seq x y z
N MET A 1 29.79 19.59 85.85
CA MET A 1 28.44 19.77 85.28
C MET A 1 28.14 18.50 84.50
N GLU A 2 27.11 17.79 84.93
CA GLU A 2 26.87 16.39 84.59
C GLU A 2 26.48 16.20 83.12
N PRO A 3 27.09 15.24 82.40
CA PRO A 3 26.78 14.96 80.99
C PRO A 3 25.43 14.24 80.77
N GLY A 4 24.69 13.91 81.83
CA GLY A 4 23.38 13.21 81.76
C GLY A 4 22.19 14.11 81.44
N ALA A 5 22.15 15.33 81.98
CA ALA A 5 20.98 16.23 81.85
C ALA A 5 20.72 16.68 80.40
N SER A 6 21.75 16.78 79.55
CA SER A 6 21.57 17.16 78.14
C SER A 6 21.12 16.00 77.24
N ALA A 7 21.32 14.75 77.67
CA ALA A 7 20.87 13.58 76.93
C ALA A 7 19.41 13.26 77.28
N GLU A 8 19.03 13.38 78.56
CA GLU A 8 17.66 13.22 79.02
C GLU A 8 16.72 14.27 78.41
N LEU A 9 17.12 15.55 78.38
CA LEU A 9 16.32 16.61 77.75
C LEU A 9 16.13 16.41 76.23
N ARG A 10 17.08 15.76 75.54
CA ARG A 10 16.92 15.45 74.11
C ARG A 10 15.97 14.28 73.89
N ILE A 11 16.01 13.28 74.77
CA ILE A 11 15.08 12.15 74.72
C ILE A 11 13.65 12.63 75.04
N GLU A 12 13.51 13.51 76.03
CA GLU A 12 12.21 14.10 76.38
C GLU A 12 11.65 14.97 75.25
N GLN A 13 12.49 15.81 74.63
CA GLN A 13 12.08 16.61 73.46
C GLN A 13 11.68 15.72 72.27
N GLN A 14 12.41 14.63 72.02
CA GLN A 14 12.09 13.69 70.94
C GLN A 14 10.78 12.93 71.22
N GLN A 15 10.49 12.60 72.48
CA GLN A 15 9.23 11.97 72.88
C GLN A 15 8.05 12.93 72.77
N GLU A 16 8.22 14.20 73.13
CA GLU A 16 7.19 15.23 72.91
C GLU A 16 6.93 15.45 71.42
N GLU A 17 7.98 15.48 70.59
CA GLU A 17 7.86 15.61 69.15
C GLU A 17 7.12 14.41 68.53
N GLU A 18 7.48 13.18 68.90
CA GLU A 18 6.76 11.95 68.49
C GLU A 18 5.29 11.98 68.97
N THR A 19 5.02 12.45 70.19
CA THR A 19 3.65 12.55 70.71
C THR A 19 2.82 13.55 69.92
N VAL A 20 3.40 14.71 69.56
CA VAL A 20 2.73 15.72 68.76
C VAL A 20 2.51 15.23 67.32
N GLU A 21 3.48 14.52 66.74
CA GLU A 21 3.32 13.89 65.43
C GLU A 21 2.18 12.85 65.44
N ASP A 22 2.12 11.99 66.47
CA ASP A 22 1.04 11.01 66.65
C ASP A 22 -0.33 11.69 66.83
N GLU A 23 -0.41 12.78 67.61
CA GLU A 23 -1.66 13.54 67.79
C GLU A 23 -2.11 14.23 66.49
N ILE A 24 -1.18 14.81 65.73
CA ILE A 24 -1.46 15.42 64.43
C ILE A 24 -1.91 14.34 63.44
N GLU A 25 -1.25 13.19 63.45
CA GLU A 25 -1.63 12.05 62.61
C GLU A 25 -3.04 11.56 62.99
N GLU A 26 -3.37 11.39 64.27
CA GLU A 26 -4.72 10.98 64.70
C GLU A 26 -5.80 12.01 64.32
N LEU A 27 -5.52 13.31 64.46
CA LEU A 27 -6.43 14.39 64.04
C LEU A 27 -6.63 14.41 62.52
N LEU A 28 -5.56 14.19 61.76
CA LEU A 28 -5.64 14.03 60.30
C LEU A 28 -6.47 12.79 59.97
N TYR A 29 -6.21 11.63 60.59
CA TYR A 29 -6.97 10.38 60.41
C TYR A 29 -8.49 10.55 60.66
N GLY A 30 -8.89 11.49 61.52
CA GLY A 30 -10.29 11.83 61.79
C GLY A 30 -10.93 12.89 60.89
N ALA A 31 -10.15 13.58 60.05
CA ALA A 31 -10.62 14.73 59.29
C ALA A 31 -11.58 14.32 58.15
N LYS A 32 -12.71 15.06 58.06
CA LYS A 32 -13.73 14.88 57.02
C LYS A 32 -13.59 15.94 55.94
N LEU A 33 -13.54 15.52 54.68
CA LEU A 33 -13.58 16.43 53.53
C LEU A 33 -15.03 16.66 53.08
N TYR A 34 -15.36 17.93 52.86
CA TYR A 34 -16.68 18.38 52.42
C TYR A 34 -16.58 19.01 51.02
N THR A 35 -17.56 18.74 50.18
CA THR A 35 -17.83 19.53 48.98
C THR A 35 -18.38 20.92 49.36
N PRO A 36 -18.34 21.92 48.44
CA PRO A 36 -18.79 23.30 48.72
C PRO A 36 -20.24 23.45 49.20
N ASP A 37 -21.08 22.44 48.99
CA ASP A 37 -22.47 22.38 49.44
C ASP A 37 -22.63 21.85 50.89
N HIS A 38 -21.51 21.49 51.56
CA HIS A 38 -21.39 21.05 52.96
C HIS A 38 -22.28 19.87 53.42
N ASN A 39 -23.11 19.30 52.57
CA ASN A 39 -24.09 18.27 52.94
C ASN A 39 -23.65 16.83 52.62
N THR A 40 -22.57 16.64 51.87
CA THR A 40 -22.10 15.31 51.47
C THR A 40 -20.65 15.11 51.92
N THR A 41 -20.41 14.15 52.81
CA THR A 41 -19.05 13.77 53.23
C THR A 41 -18.49 12.74 52.26
N ARG A 42 -17.33 13.01 51.61
CA ARG A 42 -16.71 12.06 50.67
C ARG A 42 -15.69 11.08 51.29
N GLY A 43 -15.49 11.12 52.61
CA GLY A 43 -14.65 10.15 53.36
C GLY A 43 -13.89 10.77 54.54
N THR A 44 -13.10 9.93 55.23
CA THR A 44 -12.13 10.30 56.28
C THR A 44 -10.70 10.16 55.74
N TYR A 45 -9.80 11.07 56.13
CA TYR A 45 -8.46 11.29 55.56
C TYR A 45 -7.51 10.07 55.38
N PRO A 46 -7.56 8.98 56.18
CA PRO A 46 -6.62 7.86 56.02
C PRO A 46 -7.18 6.73 55.14
N TYR A 47 -8.47 6.78 54.78
CA TYR A 47 -9.09 5.89 53.81
C TYR A 47 -9.16 6.50 52.41
N LEU A 48 -8.63 7.71 52.24
CA LEU A 48 -8.41 8.32 50.94
C LEU A 48 -7.06 7.86 50.42
N SER A 49 -7.06 6.74 49.72
CA SER A 49 -5.89 6.29 48.96
C SER A 49 -5.50 7.27 47.85
N ASN A 50 -6.32 8.27 47.50
CA ASN A 50 -5.93 9.32 46.56
C ASN A 50 -6.86 10.56 46.59
N ILE A 51 -6.40 11.69 47.12
CA ILE A 51 -7.11 12.99 47.02
C ILE A 51 -7.35 13.40 45.56
N ASP A 52 -6.45 13.01 44.66
CA ASP A 52 -6.55 13.30 43.23
C ASP A 52 -7.74 12.58 42.60
N SER A 53 -8.09 11.38 43.10
CA SER A 53 -9.28 10.65 42.64
C SER A 53 -10.57 11.39 43.01
N VAL A 54 -10.67 11.90 44.23
CA VAL A 54 -11.85 12.65 44.69
C VAL A 54 -11.99 13.97 43.91
N LEU A 55 -10.88 14.65 43.65
CA LEU A 55 -10.88 15.87 42.86
C LEU A 55 -11.23 15.59 41.39
N ALA A 56 -10.68 14.53 40.79
CA ALA A 56 -11.00 14.11 39.43
C ALA A 56 -12.50 13.77 39.29
N ASP A 57 -13.08 13.08 40.26
CA ASP A 57 -14.51 12.75 40.26
C ASP A 57 -15.39 13.99 40.41
N ALA A 58 -15.00 14.94 41.28
CA ALA A 58 -15.73 16.19 41.43
C ALA A 58 -15.65 17.08 40.18
N VAL A 59 -14.51 17.10 39.49
CA VAL A 59 -14.35 17.79 38.21
C VAL A 59 -15.18 17.12 37.13
N ARG A 60 -15.18 15.78 37.05
CA ARG A 60 -15.98 15.03 36.07
C ARG A 60 -17.48 15.23 36.29
N GLU A 61 -17.94 15.22 37.53
CA GLU A 61 -19.36 15.48 37.85
C GLU A 61 -19.78 16.92 37.52
N ARG A 62 -18.88 17.89 37.71
CA ARG A 62 -19.12 19.30 37.41
C ARG A 62 -19.05 19.60 35.91
N PHE A 63 -18.17 18.90 35.19
CA PHE A 63 -17.84 19.13 33.79
C PHE A 63 -17.81 17.79 33.03
N GLU A 64 -18.99 17.18 32.91
CA GLU A 64 -19.18 15.82 32.37
C GLU A 64 -18.59 15.61 30.97
N ASN A 65 -18.62 16.66 30.14
CA ASN A 65 -18.14 16.62 28.76
C ASN A 65 -16.73 17.20 28.59
N ARG A 66 -16.04 17.59 29.66
CA ARG A 66 -14.72 18.20 29.55
C ARG A 66 -13.74 17.25 28.89
N LYS A 67 -13.07 17.70 27.84
CA LYS A 67 -12.03 16.96 27.13
C LYS A 67 -10.66 17.46 27.60
N ALA A 68 -9.68 16.58 27.71
CA ALA A 68 -8.33 16.93 28.08
C ALA A 68 -7.36 15.94 27.45
N LEU A 69 -6.21 16.44 27.01
CA LEU A 69 -5.12 15.60 26.52
C LEU A 69 -4.23 15.20 27.70
N ASP A 70 -3.78 13.95 27.68
CA ASP A 70 -2.70 13.48 28.54
C ASP A 70 -1.34 13.95 28.01
N THR A 71 -1.19 13.99 26.69
CA THR A 71 0.02 14.44 26.02
C THR A 71 -0.04 15.95 25.75
N ARG A 72 1.02 16.68 26.09
CA ARG A 72 1.11 18.11 25.81
C ARG A 72 1.37 18.36 24.32
N LEU A 73 0.43 19.04 23.68
CA LEU A 73 0.54 19.51 22.30
C LEU A 73 1.72 20.50 22.09
N GLN A 74 2.58 20.20 21.12
CA GLN A 74 3.55 21.09 20.48
C GLN A 74 2.95 21.57 19.15
N GLU A 75 2.20 22.67 19.16
CA GLU A 75 1.23 22.95 18.08
C GLU A 75 1.79 22.90 16.66
N VAL A 76 3.01 23.41 16.43
CA VAL A 76 3.63 23.47 15.09
C VAL A 76 4.21 22.12 14.66
N ASP A 77 4.90 21.42 15.56
CA ASP A 77 5.59 20.17 15.22
C ASP A 77 4.62 18.99 15.21
N ASP A 78 3.66 18.96 16.13
CA ASP A 78 2.60 17.97 16.16
C ASP A 78 1.61 18.18 15.01
N ALA A 79 1.39 19.42 14.55
CA ALA A 79 0.60 19.62 13.33
C ALA A 79 1.26 18.95 12.12
N ARG A 80 2.57 19.15 11.90
CA ARG A 80 3.27 18.44 10.82
C ARG A 80 3.17 16.92 10.99
N THR A 81 3.39 16.43 12.21
CA THR A 81 3.34 15.00 12.51
C THR A 81 1.95 14.40 12.30
N LEU A 82 0.89 15.12 12.66
CA LEU A 82 -0.50 14.68 12.43
C LEU A 82 -0.85 14.63 10.95
N PHE A 83 -0.42 15.63 10.17
CA PHE A 83 -0.59 15.60 8.72
C PHE A 83 0.20 14.44 8.09
N GLU A 84 1.45 14.21 8.49
CA GLU A 84 2.23 13.04 8.07
C GLU A 84 1.56 11.72 8.46
N PHE A 85 1.00 11.64 9.67
CA PHE A 85 0.30 10.47 10.17
C PHE A 85 -0.92 10.11 9.33
N PHE A 86 -1.84 11.05 9.08
CA PHE A 86 -3.03 10.79 8.25
C PHE A 86 -2.67 10.58 6.77
N ASN A 87 -1.54 11.12 6.30
CA ASN A 87 -0.99 10.86 4.96
C ASN A 87 -0.23 9.52 4.85
N GLY A 88 -0.12 8.74 5.94
CA GLY A 88 0.46 7.40 5.95
C GLY A 88 1.98 7.34 6.15
N ASN A 89 2.66 8.49 6.21
CA ASN A 89 4.11 8.62 6.33
C ASN A 89 4.59 8.86 7.78
N GLY A 90 3.66 9.13 8.70
CA GLY A 90 3.95 9.47 10.10
C GLY A 90 3.40 8.48 11.12
N THR A 91 3.86 8.64 12.35
CA THR A 91 3.32 7.99 13.55
C THR A 91 2.39 8.94 14.30
N TRP A 92 1.39 8.38 14.98
CA TRP A 92 0.52 9.17 15.86
C TRP A 92 1.36 9.85 16.97
N PRO A 93 1.28 11.18 17.16
CA PRO A 93 2.15 11.89 18.09
C PRO A 93 1.69 11.86 19.56
N PHE A 94 0.46 11.42 19.84
CA PHE A 94 -0.11 11.42 21.20
C PHE A 94 -0.23 10.01 21.78
N SER A 95 -0.78 9.91 23.00
CA SER A 95 -1.06 8.63 23.63
C SER A 95 -2.21 7.89 22.93
N SER A 96 -2.38 6.60 23.25
CA SER A 96 -3.54 5.82 22.79
C SER A 96 -4.85 6.34 23.41
N ASP A 97 -4.81 6.82 24.65
CA ASP A 97 -5.97 7.38 25.35
C ASP A 97 -6.39 8.71 24.71
N ASP A 98 -5.41 9.52 24.28
CA ASP A 98 -5.65 10.74 23.50
C ASP A 98 -6.26 10.40 22.13
N ALA A 99 -5.82 9.31 21.48
CA ALA A 99 -6.41 8.83 20.24
C ALA A 99 -7.88 8.42 20.44
N GLU A 100 -8.19 7.65 21.49
CA GLU A 100 -9.55 7.24 21.81
C GLU A 100 -10.44 8.44 22.12
N MET A 101 -9.96 9.39 22.92
CA MET A 101 -10.68 10.62 23.28
C MET A 101 -10.98 11.47 22.05
N LEU A 102 -9.99 11.69 21.18
CA LEU A 102 -10.15 12.44 19.93
C LEU A 102 -11.01 11.68 18.91
N GLY A 103 -11.13 10.35 19.01
CA GLY A 103 -11.86 9.55 18.02
C GLY A 103 -11.01 9.13 16.84
N VAL A 104 -9.73 8.85 17.05
CA VAL A 104 -8.76 8.44 16.04
C VAL A 104 -8.42 6.97 16.20
N LYS A 105 -8.66 6.17 15.15
CA LYS A 105 -8.11 4.81 15.06
C LYS A 105 -6.70 4.92 14.49
N THR A 106 -5.67 4.67 15.31
CA THR A 106 -4.26 4.74 14.88
C THR A 106 -3.93 3.74 13.76
N VAL A 107 -4.69 2.66 13.68
CA VAL A 107 -4.78 1.73 12.56
C VAL A 107 -6.27 1.45 12.36
N PRO A 108 -6.88 1.80 11.21
CA PRO A 108 -6.30 2.11 9.91
C PRO A 108 -5.96 3.60 9.63
N ARG A 109 -5.83 4.47 10.65
CA ARG A 109 -5.61 5.93 10.53
C ARG A 109 -6.86 6.71 10.09
N GLU A 110 -7.98 6.42 10.72
CA GLU A 110 -9.27 7.04 10.41
C GLU A 110 -9.88 7.76 11.62
N ILE A 111 -10.73 8.75 11.35
CA ILE A 111 -11.62 9.33 12.35
C ILE A 111 -12.84 8.42 12.49
N ARG A 112 -13.08 7.94 13.71
CA ARG A 112 -14.21 7.08 14.04
C ARG A 112 -14.47 7.09 15.53
N ASP A 113 -15.74 7.30 15.90
CA ASP A 113 -16.20 7.49 17.27
C ASP A 113 -15.56 8.74 17.91
N GLY A 114 -15.77 8.95 19.22
CA GLY A 114 -15.06 9.96 20.01
C GLY A 114 -15.41 11.42 19.71
N TRP A 115 -14.55 12.34 20.18
CA TRP A 115 -14.86 13.77 20.15
C TRP A 115 -14.89 14.35 18.74
N ALA A 116 -14.05 13.87 17.82
CA ALA A 116 -14.06 14.33 16.42
C ALA A 116 -15.41 14.09 15.73
N GLU A 117 -16.02 12.92 15.90
CA GLU A 117 -17.31 12.63 15.30
C GLU A 117 -18.45 13.39 15.99
N GLU A 118 -18.41 13.53 17.32
CA GLU A 118 -19.36 14.40 18.05
C GLU A 118 -19.29 15.84 17.54
N PHE A 119 -18.09 16.37 17.36
CA PHE A 119 -17.86 17.75 16.90
C PHE A 119 -18.36 17.96 15.47
N LEU A 120 -18.04 17.04 14.55
CA LEU A 120 -18.54 17.12 13.17
C LEU A 120 -20.07 17.04 13.12
N ASN A 121 -20.69 16.23 13.98
CA ASN A 121 -22.14 16.12 14.08
C ASN A 121 -22.81 17.38 14.64
N ASP A 122 -22.17 18.08 15.59
CA ASP A 122 -22.70 19.34 16.14
C ASP A 122 -22.86 20.43 15.08
N TYR A 123 -21.99 20.41 14.06
CA TYR A 123 -21.99 21.36 12.95
C TYR A 123 -22.46 20.73 11.63
N ALA A 124 -23.15 19.58 11.69
CA ALA A 124 -23.65 18.90 10.49
C ALA A 124 -24.63 19.81 9.72
N GLY A 125 -24.26 20.15 8.48
CA GLY A 125 -25.04 21.01 7.60
C GLY A 125 -24.67 22.50 7.65
N GLU A 126 -23.72 22.89 8.51
CA GLU A 126 -23.07 24.19 8.42
C GLU A 126 -21.98 24.16 7.34
N GLU A 127 -21.83 25.23 6.55
CA GLU A 127 -20.74 25.33 5.56
C GLU A 127 -19.48 25.94 6.19
N LEU A 128 -19.67 26.95 7.06
CA LEU A 128 -18.61 27.77 7.63
C LEU A 128 -18.98 28.23 9.04
N VAL A 129 -18.08 28.05 9.99
CA VAL A 129 -18.26 28.45 11.40
C VAL A 129 -17.05 29.25 11.86
N SER A 130 -17.27 30.38 12.54
CA SER A 130 -16.15 31.17 13.06
C SER A 130 -15.45 30.46 14.23
N GLY A 131 -14.15 30.64 14.35
CA GLY A 131 -13.38 30.11 15.47
C GLY A 131 -13.80 30.71 16.81
N GLU A 132 -14.41 31.91 16.83
CA GLU A 132 -15.07 32.45 18.02
C GLU A 132 -16.22 31.55 18.49
N THR A 133 -17.09 31.11 17.56
CA THR A 133 -18.20 30.20 17.87
C THR A 133 -17.69 28.89 18.47
N VAL A 134 -16.64 28.32 17.88
CA VAL A 134 -16.03 27.08 18.38
C VAL A 134 -15.37 27.28 19.75
N LEU A 135 -14.79 28.44 20.04
CA LEU A 135 -14.25 28.77 21.36
C LEU A 135 -15.35 28.94 22.42
N GLU A 136 -16.56 29.37 22.04
CA GLU A 136 -17.70 29.46 22.96
C GLU A 136 -18.16 28.07 23.44
N GLU A 137 -17.89 26.99 22.70
CA GLU A 137 -18.20 25.63 23.15
C GLU A 137 -17.36 25.18 24.36
N ILE A 138 -16.14 25.73 24.52
CA ILE A 138 -15.25 25.38 25.64
C ILE A 138 -15.23 26.43 26.76
N ALA A 139 -15.49 27.70 26.45
CA ALA A 139 -15.38 28.82 27.40
C ALA A 139 -16.72 29.53 27.66
N GLY A 140 -17.76 29.27 26.87
CA GLY A 140 -19.06 29.90 26.98
C GLY A 140 -19.88 29.32 28.14
N ARG A 141 -20.74 30.14 28.76
CA ARG A 141 -21.57 29.72 29.92
C ARG A 141 -22.48 28.52 29.67
N ARG A 142 -22.75 28.21 28.41
CA ARG A 142 -23.58 27.08 27.95
C ARG A 142 -22.82 26.18 26.96
N GLY A 143 -21.50 26.34 26.86
CA GLY A 143 -20.69 25.56 25.94
C GLY A 143 -20.79 24.08 26.28
N LYS A 144 -20.93 23.23 25.26
CA LYS A 144 -21.09 21.78 25.43
C LYS A 144 -19.89 21.14 26.12
N TYR A 145 -18.70 21.71 25.92
CA TYR A 145 -17.40 21.23 26.36
C TYR A 145 -16.74 22.17 27.38
N LEU A 146 -17.53 22.80 28.24
CA LEU A 146 -17.09 23.75 29.29
C LEU A 146 -15.79 23.34 30.02
N GLU A 147 -14.88 24.30 30.17
CA GLU A 147 -13.56 24.17 30.83
C GLU A 147 -12.60 23.17 30.16
N THR A 148 -12.88 22.76 28.92
CA THR A 148 -11.92 22.06 28.07
C THR A 148 -10.71 22.97 27.78
N PRO A 149 -9.46 22.52 27.98
CA PRO A 149 -8.28 23.31 27.66
C PRO A 149 -8.23 23.67 26.18
N ARG A 150 -7.72 24.86 25.86
CA ARG A 150 -7.48 25.30 24.47
C ARG A 150 -6.63 24.29 23.71
N GLU A 151 -5.62 23.71 24.36
CA GLU A 151 -4.72 22.71 23.76
C GLU A 151 -5.49 21.49 23.25
N ALA A 152 -6.53 21.05 23.96
CA ALA A 152 -7.37 19.92 23.52
C ALA A 152 -8.20 20.30 22.29
N LEU A 153 -8.79 21.51 22.27
CA LEU A 153 -9.48 22.02 21.09
C LEU A 153 -8.53 22.19 19.90
N ALA A 154 -7.34 22.71 20.12
CA ALA A 154 -6.31 22.85 19.09
C ALA A 154 -5.93 21.49 18.50
N ALA A 155 -5.69 20.48 19.33
CA ALA A 155 -5.40 19.13 18.84
C ALA A 155 -6.57 18.54 18.05
N LEU A 156 -7.81 18.76 18.48
CA LEU A 156 -9.00 18.36 17.72
C LEU A 156 -9.04 19.01 16.32
N LEU A 157 -8.92 20.34 16.25
CA LEU A 157 -9.00 21.07 14.99
C LEU A 157 -7.86 20.71 14.05
N ILE A 158 -6.64 20.55 14.56
CA ILE A 158 -5.49 20.09 13.76
C ILE A 158 -5.73 18.65 13.27
N THR A 159 -6.23 17.76 14.13
CA THR A 159 -6.54 16.37 13.77
C THR A 159 -7.60 16.29 12.68
N LEU A 160 -8.68 17.07 12.79
CA LEU A 160 -9.74 17.13 11.79
C LEU A 160 -9.26 17.74 10.47
N ALA A 161 -8.42 18.78 10.53
CA ALA A 161 -7.81 19.37 9.34
C ALA A 161 -6.84 18.39 8.65
N ALA A 162 -6.01 17.70 9.42
CA ALA A 162 -5.09 16.66 8.92
C ALA A 162 -5.84 15.47 8.30
N ALA A 163 -6.99 15.10 8.86
CA ALA A 163 -7.88 14.07 8.32
C ALA A 163 -8.79 14.57 7.17
N ASN A 164 -8.60 15.82 6.73
CA ASN A 164 -9.40 16.52 5.71
C ASN A 164 -10.92 16.44 5.97
N LYS A 165 -11.32 16.56 7.24
CA LYS A 165 -12.74 16.65 7.65
C LYS A 165 -13.24 18.08 7.78
N ILE A 166 -12.31 19.02 7.97
CA ILE A 166 -12.56 20.45 8.00
C ILE A 166 -11.42 21.16 7.28
N GLU A 167 -11.64 22.42 6.92
CA GLU A 167 -10.57 23.33 6.49
C GLU A 167 -10.44 24.50 7.46
N ILE A 168 -9.22 25.02 7.60
CA ILE A 168 -8.94 26.21 8.40
C ILE A 168 -8.70 27.38 7.44
N ARG A 169 -9.49 28.44 7.56
CA ARG A 169 -9.39 29.65 6.74
C ARG A 169 -9.03 30.85 7.59
N ARG A 170 -8.22 31.77 7.06
CA ARG A 170 -7.97 33.09 7.64
C ARG A 170 -8.25 34.14 6.57
N ASP A 171 -9.02 35.17 6.92
CA ASP A 171 -9.45 36.21 5.98
C ASP A 171 -10.11 35.65 4.70
N GLY A 172 -10.84 34.52 4.84
CA GLY A 172 -11.50 33.81 3.73
C GLY A 172 -10.58 32.94 2.87
N VAL A 173 -9.28 32.84 3.18
CA VAL A 173 -8.29 32.03 2.44
C VAL A 173 -7.92 30.78 3.24
N ARG A 174 -7.94 29.61 2.61
CA ARG A 174 -7.52 28.34 3.23
C ARG A 174 -6.02 28.37 3.58
N ILE A 175 -5.69 27.91 4.78
CA ILE A 175 -4.31 27.70 5.22
C ILE A 175 -3.91 26.28 4.81
N GLU A 176 -2.92 26.15 3.95
CA GLU A 176 -2.43 24.86 3.45
C GLU A 176 -1.22 24.33 4.22
N ASP A 177 -0.32 25.20 4.70
CA ASP A 177 0.88 24.79 5.45
C ASP A 177 0.49 24.22 6.83
N PRO A 178 0.80 22.94 7.13
CA PRO A 178 0.53 22.35 8.44
C PRO A 178 1.20 23.12 9.59
N GLY A 179 2.38 23.70 9.34
CA GLY A 179 3.08 24.52 10.33
C GLY A 179 2.35 25.81 10.67
N GLU A 180 1.74 26.47 9.68
CA GLU A 180 0.90 27.65 9.86
C GLU A 180 -0.42 27.30 10.54
N ILE A 181 -1.06 26.17 10.20
CA ILE A 181 -2.23 25.67 10.94
C ILE A 181 -1.90 25.52 12.43
N GLY A 182 -0.78 24.84 12.76
CA GLY A 182 -0.30 24.74 14.13
C GLY A 182 -0.01 26.11 14.78
N ARG A 183 0.59 27.03 14.04
CA ARG A 183 0.91 28.39 14.54
C ARG A 183 -0.34 29.18 14.91
N VAL A 184 -1.39 29.12 14.09
CA VAL A 184 -2.68 29.77 14.35
C VAL A 184 -3.33 29.21 15.62
N MET A 185 -3.25 27.90 15.83
CA MET A 185 -3.88 27.25 16.98
C MET A 185 -3.22 27.59 18.32
N ARG A 186 -2.05 28.23 18.32
CA ARG A 186 -1.27 28.55 19.53
C ARG A 186 -1.90 29.63 20.43
N ARG A 187 -2.68 30.56 19.87
CA ARG A 187 -3.23 31.70 20.62
C ARG A 187 -4.74 31.81 20.44
N LEU A 188 -5.42 32.16 21.52
CA LEU A 188 -6.88 32.40 21.49
C LEU A 188 -7.28 33.53 20.54
N SER A 189 -6.48 34.59 20.42
CA SER A 189 -6.72 35.66 19.44
C SER A 189 -6.72 35.12 18.02
N ASP A 190 -5.74 34.28 17.71
CA ASP A 190 -5.48 33.82 16.36
C ASP A 190 -6.53 32.77 15.94
N ILE A 191 -7.05 31.99 16.91
CA ILE A 191 -8.21 31.09 16.70
C ILE A 191 -9.50 31.90 16.48
N ARG A 192 -9.68 33.07 17.11
CA ARG A 192 -10.88 33.90 16.85
C ARG A 192 -10.90 34.47 15.44
N ASP A 193 -9.73 34.68 14.86
CA ASP A 193 -9.54 35.27 13.55
C ASP A 193 -9.54 34.23 12.41
N ILE A 194 -9.95 32.99 12.67
CA ILE A 194 -10.16 31.97 11.63
C ILE A 194 -11.62 31.58 11.47
N ASP A 195 -11.91 31.04 10.30
CA ASP A 195 -13.14 30.33 10.01
C ASP A 195 -12.84 28.85 9.75
N ILE A 196 -13.77 27.99 10.13
CA ILE A 196 -13.69 26.54 9.98
C ILE A 196 -14.74 26.14 8.94
N GLY A 197 -14.28 25.62 7.80
CA GLY A 197 -15.17 25.09 6.76
C GLY A 197 -15.47 23.63 7.01
N PHE A 198 -16.74 23.24 6.93
CA PHE A 198 -17.24 21.87 7.13
C PHE A 198 -17.71 21.20 5.83
N ASP A 199 -17.68 21.93 4.72
CA ASP A 199 -17.74 21.40 3.37
C ASP A 199 -16.30 21.35 2.83
N PRO A 200 -15.50 20.30 3.14
CA PRO A 200 -14.19 20.18 2.55
C PRO A 200 -14.42 20.11 1.05
N VAL A 201 -14.02 21.16 0.34
CA VAL A 201 -14.16 21.29 -1.10
C VAL A 201 -13.87 19.93 -1.73
N ASP A 202 -14.88 19.32 -2.35
CA ASP A 202 -14.66 18.36 -3.43
C ASP A 202 -13.82 19.14 -4.42
N ILE A 203 -12.50 18.97 -4.35
CA ILE A 203 -11.60 19.56 -5.33
C ILE A 203 -12.01 18.88 -6.62
N GLU A 204 -12.86 19.52 -7.43
CA GLU A 204 -13.06 19.16 -8.83
C GLU A 204 -11.67 19.23 -9.48
N GLY A 205 -11.03 18.06 -9.58
CA GLY A 205 -9.59 17.88 -9.83
C GLY A 205 -9.03 16.63 -9.12
N SER A 206 -9.45 16.41 -7.86
CA SER A 206 -9.05 15.28 -7.03
C SER A 206 -9.54 13.92 -7.54
N SER A 207 -10.72 13.80 -8.15
CA SER A 207 -11.18 12.51 -8.69
C SER A 207 -10.33 12.05 -9.87
N ASN A 208 -9.94 12.98 -10.74
CA ASN A 208 -9.11 12.71 -11.90
C ASN A 208 -7.68 12.41 -11.48
N LEU A 209 -7.11 13.22 -10.57
CA LEU A 209 -5.79 12.94 -10.02
C LEU A 209 -5.74 11.61 -9.28
N LYS A 210 -6.78 11.28 -8.52
CA LYS A 210 -6.92 10.00 -7.83
C LYS A 210 -6.94 8.83 -8.82
N ALA A 211 -7.65 8.98 -9.94
CA ALA A 211 -7.68 7.99 -11.01
C ALA A 211 -6.31 7.83 -11.69
N VAL A 212 -5.60 8.93 -11.95
CA VAL A 212 -4.23 8.93 -12.50
C VAL A 212 -3.27 8.25 -11.54
N TYR A 213 -3.31 8.64 -10.25
CA TYR A 213 -2.52 8.02 -9.19
C TYR A 213 -2.77 6.51 -9.13
N GLN A 214 -4.05 6.11 -9.10
CA GLN A 214 -4.44 4.71 -9.04
C GLN A 214 -3.97 3.95 -10.27
N SER A 215 -4.03 4.57 -11.45
CA SER A 215 -3.55 3.97 -12.69
C SER A 215 -2.05 3.76 -12.61
N LEU A 216 -1.26 4.77 -12.25
CA LEU A 216 0.21 4.66 -12.17
C LEU A 216 0.68 3.68 -11.09
N ARG A 217 0.05 3.69 -9.92
CA ARG A 217 0.54 2.96 -8.75
C ARG A 217 -0.13 1.60 -8.55
N GLY A 218 -1.23 1.33 -9.26
CA GLY A 218 -2.06 0.13 -9.07
C GLY A 218 -2.91 0.14 -7.79
N PHE A 219 -2.86 1.20 -6.98
CA PHE A 219 -3.66 1.36 -5.76
C PHE A 219 -4.11 2.81 -5.56
N ALA A 220 -5.27 2.99 -4.93
CA ALA A 220 -5.78 4.31 -4.64
C ALA A 220 -4.90 5.04 -3.59
N PRO A 221 -4.67 6.34 -3.75
CA PRO A 221 -3.94 7.11 -2.76
C PRO A 221 -4.71 7.16 -1.44
N GLN A 222 -3.98 7.27 -0.33
CA GLN A 222 -4.54 7.40 1.01
C GLN A 222 -4.89 8.86 1.31
N GLY A 223 -5.88 9.09 2.17
CA GLY A 223 -6.38 10.43 2.50
C GLY A 223 -7.14 11.09 1.34
N ASN A 224 -7.40 12.39 1.48
CA ASN A 224 -8.15 13.21 0.52
C ASN A 224 -7.39 14.51 0.16
N ASP A 225 -6.05 14.49 0.21
CA ASP A 225 -5.19 15.65 -0.05
C ASP A 225 -4.42 15.49 -1.38
N PRO A 226 -4.85 16.17 -2.46
CA PRO A 226 -4.16 16.17 -3.76
C PRO A 226 -2.68 16.55 -3.66
N THR A 227 -2.30 17.50 -2.80
CA THR A 227 -0.91 17.95 -2.66
C THR A 227 -0.03 16.84 -2.08
N ALA A 228 -0.54 16.07 -1.12
CA ALA A 228 0.13 14.89 -0.60
C ALA A 228 0.28 13.79 -1.67
N TRP A 229 -0.73 13.60 -2.52
CA TRP A 229 -0.67 12.63 -3.62
C TRP A 229 0.39 13.02 -4.66
N LEU A 230 0.44 14.30 -5.06
CA LEU A 230 1.47 14.83 -5.96
C LEU A 230 2.88 14.69 -5.37
N SER A 231 3.04 15.01 -4.09
CA SER A 231 4.33 14.85 -3.39
C SER A 231 4.77 13.38 -3.37
N ASN A 232 3.84 12.46 -3.12
CA ASN A 232 4.12 11.03 -3.14
C ASN A 232 4.48 10.52 -4.54
N LEU A 233 3.78 10.99 -5.58
CA LEU A 233 4.11 10.69 -6.97
C LEU A 233 5.46 11.27 -7.38
N ALA A 234 5.81 12.47 -6.91
CA ALA A 234 7.10 13.09 -7.18
C ALA A 234 8.25 12.26 -6.57
N SER A 235 8.14 11.88 -5.29
CA SER A 235 9.14 11.02 -4.63
C SER A 235 9.26 9.64 -5.28
N TRP A 236 8.15 9.05 -5.71
CA TRP A 236 8.16 7.79 -6.47
C TRP A 236 8.88 7.98 -7.82
N SER A 237 8.53 9.03 -8.56
CA SER A 237 9.12 9.33 -9.87
C SER A 237 10.61 9.59 -9.78
N GLU A 238 11.08 10.30 -8.75
CA GLU A 238 12.50 10.54 -8.50
C GLU A 238 13.26 9.22 -8.31
N LYS A 239 12.74 8.36 -7.42
CA LYS A 239 13.34 7.07 -7.06
C LYS A 239 13.42 6.12 -8.27
N ASP A 240 12.34 6.02 -9.03
CA ASP A 240 12.16 5.03 -10.10
C ASP A 240 12.41 5.65 -11.50
N SER A 241 13.08 6.80 -11.55
CA SER A 241 13.25 7.62 -12.76
C SER A 241 13.94 6.94 -13.94
N SER A 242 14.84 5.98 -13.69
CA SER A 242 15.50 5.22 -14.76
C SER A 242 14.59 4.13 -15.33
N GLU A 243 13.79 3.52 -14.46
CA GLU A 243 12.83 2.48 -14.82
C GLU A 243 11.66 3.07 -15.62
N ILE A 244 11.10 4.19 -15.16
CA ILE A 244 10.03 4.91 -15.86
C ILE A 244 10.46 5.26 -17.29
N ARG A 245 11.67 5.84 -17.46
CA ARG A 245 12.19 6.20 -18.79
C ARG A 245 12.45 4.99 -19.67
N ASN A 246 12.92 3.88 -19.10
CA ASN A 246 13.13 2.63 -19.82
C ASN A 246 11.79 2.07 -20.32
N ILE A 247 10.79 1.95 -19.44
CA ILE A 247 9.45 1.47 -19.81
C ILE A 247 8.84 2.32 -20.93
N CYS A 248 8.93 3.66 -20.83
CA CYS A 248 8.45 4.55 -21.88
C CYS A 248 9.13 4.28 -23.23
N ALA A 249 10.48 4.22 -23.24
CA ALA A 249 11.24 3.94 -24.45
C ALA A 249 10.97 2.53 -25.02
N ARG A 250 10.73 1.54 -24.17
CA ARG A 250 10.35 0.18 -24.57
C ARG A 250 8.95 0.15 -25.18
N VAL A 251 8.00 0.92 -24.66
CA VAL A 251 6.67 1.01 -25.27
C VAL A 251 6.75 1.62 -26.67
N ASP A 252 7.46 2.73 -26.83
CA ASP A 252 7.63 3.38 -28.14
C ASP A 252 8.38 2.49 -29.16
N LEU A 253 9.18 1.53 -28.69
CA LEU A 253 9.92 0.60 -29.55
C LEU A 253 9.08 -0.61 -29.99
N GLU A 254 8.24 -1.12 -29.11
CA GLU A 254 7.59 -2.44 -29.27
C GLU A 254 6.13 -2.36 -29.71
N PHE A 255 5.46 -1.20 -29.56
CA PHE A 255 4.06 -1.02 -29.90
C PHE A 255 3.86 0.02 -31.00
N ASP A 256 2.65 0.03 -31.58
CA ASP A 256 2.29 0.96 -32.66
C ASP A 256 2.47 2.43 -32.24
N GLU A 257 2.72 3.31 -33.22
CA GLU A 257 2.90 4.76 -32.98
C GLU A 257 1.71 5.44 -32.27
N GLU A 258 0.52 4.83 -32.30
CA GLU A 258 -0.66 5.30 -31.58
C GLU A 258 -0.60 5.01 -30.06
N ILE A 259 0.25 4.07 -29.64
CA ILE A 259 0.47 3.68 -28.24
C ILE A 259 1.83 4.22 -27.79
N THR A 260 1.83 5.47 -27.34
CA THR A 260 3.02 6.14 -26.80
C THR A 260 2.81 6.58 -25.34
N LEU A 261 3.91 6.71 -24.60
CA LEU A 261 3.96 7.23 -23.23
C LEU A 261 4.63 8.61 -23.12
N ASP A 262 4.83 9.30 -24.24
CA ASP A 262 5.54 10.59 -24.29
C ASP A 262 4.94 11.66 -23.37
N ALA A 263 3.61 11.85 -23.39
CA ALA A 263 2.95 12.88 -22.59
C ALA A 263 3.02 12.56 -21.09
N LEU A 264 2.88 11.30 -20.72
CA LEU A 264 3.05 10.84 -19.34
C LEU A 264 4.50 11.06 -18.88
N ARG A 265 5.48 10.68 -19.68
CA ARG A 265 6.90 10.90 -19.37
C ARG A 265 7.16 12.37 -19.12
N ASP A 266 6.69 13.24 -20.02
CA ASP A 266 6.89 14.68 -19.92
C ASP A 266 6.17 15.27 -18.68
N ALA A 267 5.00 14.75 -18.33
CA ALA A 267 4.27 15.13 -17.12
C ALA A 267 5.00 14.71 -15.82
N LEU A 268 5.69 13.56 -15.83
CA LEU A 268 6.46 13.05 -14.68
C LEU A 268 7.90 13.59 -14.60
N GLU A 269 8.42 14.19 -15.68
CA GLU A 269 9.80 14.68 -15.75
C GLU A 269 10.17 15.65 -14.61
N PRO A 270 9.33 16.61 -14.19
CA PRO A 270 9.62 17.44 -13.03
C PRO A 270 9.86 16.62 -11.75
N GLY A 271 9.02 15.61 -11.49
CA GLY A 271 9.18 14.71 -10.34
C GLY A 271 10.42 13.83 -10.46
N MET A 272 10.72 13.30 -11.65
CA MET A 272 11.96 12.55 -11.91
C MET A 272 13.23 13.38 -11.70
N ALA A 273 13.15 14.71 -11.79
CA ALA A 273 14.23 15.65 -11.50
C ALA A 273 14.26 16.14 -10.03
N GLY A 274 13.41 15.61 -9.16
CA GLY A 274 13.28 16.00 -7.75
C GLY A 274 12.46 17.27 -7.53
N GLY A 275 11.68 17.71 -8.52
CA GLY A 275 10.77 18.84 -8.46
C GLY A 275 9.33 18.46 -8.10
N GLU A 276 8.46 19.47 -8.07
CA GLU A 276 7.01 19.29 -7.82
C GLU A 276 6.27 18.90 -9.10
N LEU A 277 5.23 18.08 -8.96
CA LEU A 277 4.32 17.70 -10.04
C LEU A 277 3.09 18.60 -10.06
N ASP A 278 2.48 18.76 -11.23
CA ASP A 278 1.30 19.60 -11.45
C ASP A 278 0.06 18.73 -11.72
N ASP A 279 -1.00 18.94 -10.92
CA ASP A 279 -2.30 18.28 -11.09
C ASP A 279 -2.91 18.53 -12.47
N ALA A 280 -2.87 19.77 -12.95
CA ALA A 280 -3.46 20.15 -14.22
C ALA A 280 -2.78 19.42 -15.38
N VAL A 281 -1.46 19.22 -15.30
CA VAL A 281 -0.69 18.49 -16.32
C VAL A 281 -0.97 16.99 -16.24
N LEU A 282 -1.00 16.41 -15.04
CA LEU A 282 -1.23 14.97 -14.85
C LEU A 282 -2.65 14.53 -15.23
N THR A 283 -3.63 15.43 -15.10
CA THR A 283 -5.03 15.14 -15.42
C THR A 283 -5.42 15.54 -16.85
N GLU A 284 -4.54 16.23 -17.57
CA GLU A 284 -4.77 16.61 -18.97
C GLU A 284 -4.59 15.41 -19.91
N SER A 285 -5.52 15.25 -20.84
CA SER A 285 -5.42 14.24 -21.90
C SER A 285 -4.18 14.51 -22.77
N PRO A 286 -3.36 13.49 -23.09
CA PRO A 286 -3.64 12.05 -22.96
C PRO A 286 -3.04 11.38 -21.71
N VAL A 287 -2.53 12.13 -20.73
CA VAL A 287 -1.77 11.59 -19.59
C VAL A 287 -2.53 10.50 -18.81
N PRO A 288 -3.84 10.64 -18.48
CA PRO A 288 -4.57 9.58 -17.77
C PRO A 288 -4.62 8.24 -18.53
N THR A 289 -4.80 8.28 -19.85
CA THR A 289 -4.81 7.06 -20.67
C THR A 289 -3.41 6.43 -20.74
N GLN A 290 -2.38 7.26 -20.87
CA GLN A 290 -1.01 6.77 -20.87
C GLN A 290 -0.59 6.20 -19.51
N ALA A 291 -1.11 6.73 -18.40
CA ALA A 291 -0.91 6.15 -17.06
C ALA A 291 -1.43 4.70 -16.96
N GLU A 292 -2.60 4.41 -17.55
CA GLU A 292 -3.12 3.03 -17.62
C GLU A 292 -2.24 2.12 -18.48
N TRP A 293 -1.70 2.65 -19.57
CA TRP A 293 -0.77 1.91 -20.45
C TRP A 293 0.57 1.63 -19.77
N PHE A 294 1.12 2.62 -19.07
CA PHE A 294 2.32 2.46 -18.27
C PHE A 294 2.16 1.32 -17.26
N HIS A 295 1.05 1.31 -16.51
CA HIS A 295 0.79 0.25 -15.53
C HIS A 295 0.67 -1.15 -16.15
N LYS A 296 0.15 -1.25 -17.37
CA LYS A 296 0.12 -2.53 -18.10
C LYS A 296 1.50 -2.94 -18.61
N ALA A 297 2.34 -1.98 -18.99
CA ALA A 297 3.65 -2.19 -19.58
C ALA A 297 4.75 -2.48 -18.53
N GLU A 298 4.68 -1.83 -17.37
CA GLU A 298 5.62 -2.00 -16.25
C GLU A 298 5.94 -3.48 -15.97
N PRO A 299 4.96 -4.37 -15.69
CA PRO A 299 5.24 -5.78 -15.42
C PRO A 299 5.77 -6.58 -16.61
N LEU A 300 5.77 -6.03 -17.83
CA LEU A 300 6.30 -6.69 -19.03
C LEU A 300 7.79 -6.38 -19.23
N PHE A 301 8.22 -5.21 -18.76
CA PHE A 301 9.56 -4.65 -18.99
C PHE A 301 10.42 -4.55 -17.72
N GLU A 302 9.84 -4.79 -16.54
CA GLU A 302 10.57 -4.84 -15.27
C GLU A 302 11.57 -6.02 -15.20
N GLY A 303 12.65 -5.84 -14.43
CA GLY A 303 13.61 -6.91 -14.12
C GLY A 303 14.79 -7.06 -15.10
N GLU A 304 15.71 -7.98 -14.76
CA GLU A 304 16.89 -8.29 -15.59
C GLU A 304 16.52 -9.14 -16.82
N GLU A 305 15.49 -9.98 -16.70
CA GLU A 305 14.93 -10.81 -17.76
C GLU A 305 13.46 -10.40 -17.96
N PRO A 306 13.19 -9.37 -18.77
CA PRO A 306 11.83 -8.91 -19.01
C PRO A 306 10.93 -9.99 -19.60
N LEU A 307 9.72 -10.12 -19.06
CA LEU A 307 8.72 -11.07 -19.54
C LEU A 307 8.44 -10.92 -21.05
N TRP A 308 8.48 -9.67 -21.56
CA TRP A 308 8.32 -9.41 -22.98
C TRP A 308 9.41 -10.03 -23.85
N ASP A 309 10.66 -9.99 -23.40
CA ASP A 309 11.80 -10.50 -24.15
C ASP A 309 11.82 -12.04 -24.14
N GLU A 310 11.49 -12.65 -22.99
CA GLU A 310 11.28 -14.10 -22.89
C GLU A 310 10.12 -14.57 -23.78
N PHE A 311 9.02 -13.81 -23.81
CA PHE A 311 7.86 -14.10 -24.67
C PHE A 311 8.25 -14.07 -26.15
N LYS A 312 8.97 -13.04 -26.60
CA LYS A 312 9.45 -12.94 -27.98
C LYS A 312 10.41 -14.07 -28.34
N SER A 313 11.32 -14.42 -27.44
CA SER A 313 12.22 -15.56 -27.64
C SER A 313 11.44 -16.88 -27.79
N THR A 314 10.43 -17.10 -26.95
CA THR A 314 9.54 -18.27 -27.06
C THR A 314 8.80 -18.27 -28.39
N LEU A 315 8.29 -17.11 -28.82
CA LEU A 315 7.61 -16.97 -30.12
C LEU A 315 8.56 -17.26 -31.30
N GLU A 316 9.82 -16.84 -31.24
CA GLU A 316 10.82 -17.17 -32.26
C GLU A 316 11.03 -18.69 -32.37
N THR A 317 11.15 -19.38 -31.23
CA THR A 317 11.20 -20.85 -31.21
C THR A 317 9.93 -21.46 -31.83
N MET A 318 8.75 -20.98 -31.44
CA MET A 318 7.48 -21.48 -31.97
C MET A 318 7.32 -21.22 -33.48
N ARG A 319 7.76 -20.07 -33.98
CA ARG A 319 7.77 -19.76 -35.43
C ARG A 319 8.73 -20.65 -36.21
N SER A 320 9.88 -20.96 -35.62
CA SER A 320 10.90 -21.77 -36.27
C SER A 320 10.51 -23.25 -36.32
N LEU A 321 9.99 -23.78 -35.21
CA LEU A 321 9.78 -25.22 -35.03
C LEU A 321 8.33 -25.64 -35.29
N TYR A 322 7.37 -24.77 -34.99
CA TYR A 322 5.93 -25.09 -35.05
C TYR A 322 5.12 -23.96 -35.72
N PRO A 323 5.46 -23.57 -36.97
CA PRO A 323 4.84 -22.42 -37.63
C PRO A 323 3.31 -22.55 -37.81
N ASP A 324 2.82 -23.78 -37.99
CA ASP A 324 1.40 -24.06 -38.23
C ASP A 324 0.59 -24.36 -36.95
N ALA A 325 1.23 -24.30 -35.77
CA ALA A 325 0.54 -24.56 -34.51
C ALA A 325 -0.42 -23.43 -34.16
N ALA A 326 -1.63 -23.78 -33.69
CA ALA A 326 -2.66 -22.81 -33.31
C ALA A 326 -2.17 -21.83 -32.22
N ILE A 327 -1.29 -22.27 -31.33
CA ILE A 327 -0.69 -21.44 -30.28
C ILE A 327 0.30 -20.42 -30.86
N THR A 328 1.05 -20.76 -31.91
CA THR A 328 1.97 -19.84 -32.61
C THR A 328 1.20 -18.62 -33.11
N TYR A 329 0.09 -18.84 -33.84
CA TYR A 329 -0.74 -17.72 -34.32
C TYR A 329 -1.31 -16.85 -33.20
N LYS A 330 -1.70 -17.44 -32.05
CA LYS A 330 -2.18 -16.66 -30.89
C LYS A 330 -1.07 -15.79 -30.27
N MET A 331 0.16 -16.32 -30.25
CA MET A 331 1.32 -15.57 -29.78
C MET A 331 1.66 -14.43 -30.74
N GLU A 332 1.61 -14.68 -32.05
CA GLU A 332 1.80 -13.65 -33.08
C GLU A 332 0.78 -12.51 -32.99
N ASP A 333 -0.51 -12.84 -32.86
CA ASP A 333 -1.57 -11.85 -32.63
C ASP A 333 -1.34 -11.00 -31.38
N THR A 334 -0.62 -11.54 -30.39
CA THR A 334 -0.34 -10.83 -29.15
C THR A 334 0.83 -9.84 -29.27
N VAL A 335 1.73 -10.03 -30.24
CA VAL A 335 2.89 -9.14 -30.50
C VAL A 335 2.71 -8.24 -31.71
N ASP A 336 1.52 -8.20 -32.30
CA ASP A 336 1.18 -7.36 -33.47
C ASP A 336 1.29 -5.84 -33.20
N GLY A 337 1.61 -5.42 -31.97
CA GLY A 337 1.87 -4.01 -31.62
C GLY A 337 0.62 -3.16 -31.35
N SER A 338 -0.56 -3.63 -31.75
CA SER A 338 -1.84 -2.89 -31.65
C SER A 338 -2.43 -2.74 -30.25
N ARG A 339 -1.87 -3.42 -29.24
CA ARG A 339 -2.29 -3.31 -27.83
C ARG A 339 -1.21 -3.81 -26.89
N ILE A 340 -1.07 -3.18 -25.73
CA ILE A 340 -0.23 -3.68 -24.63
C ILE A 340 -0.96 -4.86 -23.96
N PRO A 341 -0.41 -6.08 -24.00
CA PRO A 341 -1.03 -7.24 -23.35
C PRO A 341 -0.80 -7.23 -21.84
N SER A 342 -1.68 -7.90 -21.10
CA SER A 342 -1.50 -8.11 -19.67
C SER A 342 -0.47 -9.19 -19.38
N LYS A 343 0.29 -9.06 -18.27
CA LYS A 343 1.17 -10.10 -17.71
C LYS A 343 0.55 -11.50 -17.73
N GLU A 344 -0.67 -11.64 -17.20
CA GLU A 344 -1.41 -12.92 -17.14
C GLU A 344 -1.59 -13.58 -18.51
N ARG A 345 -1.79 -12.78 -19.56
CA ARG A 345 -1.99 -13.28 -20.93
C ARG A 345 -0.68 -13.81 -21.50
N LEU A 346 0.43 -13.09 -21.32
CA LEU A 346 1.74 -13.54 -21.80
C LEU A 346 2.17 -14.82 -21.10
N THR A 347 2.08 -14.87 -19.77
CA THR A 347 2.41 -16.06 -18.99
C THR A 347 1.57 -17.26 -19.41
N LYS A 348 0.25 -17.08 -19.58
CA LYS A 348 -0.62 -18.16 -20.05
C LYS A 348 -0.21 -18.69 -21.43
N LEU A 349 0.11 -17.80 -22.37
CA LEU A 349 0.52 -18.19 -23.72
C LEU A 349 1.89 -18.87 -23.73
N GLN A 350 2.83 -18.44 -22.90
CA GLN A 350 4.11 -19.14 -22.70
C GLN A 350 3.89 -20.55 -22.14
N THR A 351 3.03 -20.71 -21.14
CA THR A 351 2.68 -22.03 -20.60
C THR A 351 2.01 -22.90 -21.68
N GLU A 352 1.02 -22.38 -22.42
CA GLU A 352 0.38 -23.12 -23.52
C GLU A 352 1.39 -23.52 -24.61
N ALA A 353 2.37 -22.66 -24.93
CA ALA A 353 3.43 -22.97 -25.89
C ALA A 353 4.37 -24.05 -25.37
N GLN A 354 4.79 -23.95 -24.11
CA GLN A 354 5.63 -24.97 -23.47
C GLN A 354 4.93 -26.32 -23.39
N ASP A 355 3.66 -26.34 -22.96
CA ASP A 355 2.84 -27.56 -22.90
C ASP A 355 2.69 -28.20 -24.29
N PHE A 356 2.50 -27.37 -25.33
CA PHE A 356 2.42 -27.85 -26.71
C PHE A 356 3.74 -28.52 -27.14
N ARG A 357 4.89 -27.85 -26.92
CA ARG A 357 6.22 -28.37 -27.26
C ARG A 357 6.50 -29.70 -26.58
N THR A 358 6.31 -29.75 -25.26
CA THR A 358 6.43 -30.98 -24.46
C THR A 358 5.50 -32.08 -24.99
N SER A 359 4.25 -31.75 -25.33
CA SER A 359 3.28 -32.73 -25.85
C SER A 359 3.71 -33.33 -27.19
N GLN A 360 4.32 -32.57 -28.09
CA GLN A 360 4.79 -33.10 -29.39
C GLN A 360 5.89 -34.16 -29.20
N ILE A 361 6.85 -33.90 -28.31
CA ILE A 361 7.97 -34.83 -28.07
C ILE A 361 7.48 -36.06 -27.28
N SER A 362 6.61 -35.85 -26.28
CA SER A 362 6.00 -36.94 -25.52
C SER A 362 5.13 -37.85 -26.39
N GLU A 363 4.41 -37.29 -27.35
CA GLU A 363 3.63 -38.07 -28.32
C GLU A 363 4.55 -38.92 -29.19
N LEU A 364 5.65 -38.36 -29.72
CA LEU A 364 6.64 -39.15 -30.46
C LEU A 364 7.18 -40.31 -29.61
N TYR A 365 7.58 -40.03 -28.37
CA TYR A 365 8.06 -41.08 -27.45
C TYR A 365 7.00 -42.17 -27.22
N HIS A 366 5.74 -41.77 -27.05
CA HIS A 366 4.63 -42.71 -26.86
C HIS A 366 4.39 -43.56 -28.10
N LEU A 367 4.40 -42.98 -29.30
CA LEU A 367 4.23 -43.70 -30.55
C LEU A 367 5.35 -44.70 -30.80
N LEU A 368 6.59 -44.36 -30.39
CA LEU A 368 7.73 -45.27 -30.47
C LEU A 368 7.61 -46.41 -29.43
N THR A 369 7.35 -46.09 -28.17
CA THR A 369 7.48 -47.06 -27.05
C THR A 369 6.19 -47.72 -26.59
N GLY A 370 5.03 -47.16 -26.93
CA GLY A 370 3.73 -47.50 -26.37
C GLY A 370 3.54 -47.08 -24.91
N THR A 371 4.43 -46.24 -24.36
CA THR A 371 4.37 -45.79 -22.96
C THR A 371 4.57 -44.28 -22.84
N ALA A 372 4.07 -43.70 -21.75
CA ALA A 372 4.30 -42.27 -21.46
C ALA A 372 5.72 -42.06 -20.91
N PRO A 373 6.42 -40.98 -21.30
CA PRO A 373 7.73 -40.67 -20.75
C PRO A 373 7.64 -40.26 -19.26
N GLU A 374 8.68 -40.56 -18.49
CA GLU A 374 8.84 -40.06 -17.10
C GLU A 374 9.51 -38.67 -17.05
N ALA A 375 9.97 -38.16 -18.20
CA ALA A 375 10.66 -36.88 -18.34
C ALA A 375 9.67 -35.72 -18.50
N ASP A 376 9.93 -34.60 -17.82
CA ASP A 376 9.06 -33.41 -17.80
C ASP A 376 9.68 -32.17 -18.47
N SER A 377 10.96 -32.24 -18.87
CA SER A 377 11.67 -31.15 -19.56
C SER A 377 11.89 -31.51 -21.04
N ILE A 378 11.94 -30.51 -21.92
CA ILE A 378 12.18 -30.72 -23.36
C ILE A 378 13.50 -31.48 -23.60
N SER A 379 14.57 -31.09 -22.91
CA SER A 379 15.88 -31.76 -23.07
C SER A 379 15.82 -33.23 -22.67
N ASP A 380 15.20 -33.52 -21.51
CA ASP A 380 15.09 -34.90 -21.01
C ASP A 380 14.17 -35.75 -21.90
N LEU A 381 13.12 -35.13 -22.45
CA LEU A 381 12.21 -35.77 -23.40
C LEU A 381 12.91 -36.09 -24.73
N CYS A 382 13.73 -35.19 -25.27
CA CYS A 382 14.52 -35.49 -26.46
C CYS A 382 15.50 -36.64 -26.21
N SER A 383 16.20 -36.64 -25.08
CA SER A 383 17.06 -37.77 -24.68
C SER A 383 16.27 -39.07 -24.52
N ALA A 384 15.02 -39.02 -24.03
CA ALA A 384 14.17 -40.21 -23.95
C ALA A 384 13.79 -40.74 -25.33
N VAL A 385 13.47 -39.86 -26.29
CA VAL A 385 13.22 -40.24 -27.70
C VAL A 385 14.47 -40.86 -28.33
N GLU A 386 15.64 -40.28 -28.09
CA GLU A 386 16.92 -40.81 -28.58
C GLU A 386 17.17 -42.24 -28.06
N GLN A 387 16.98 -42.47 -26.76
CA GLN A 387 17.11 -43.82 -26.20
C GLN A 387 16.06 -44.79 -26.76
N ALA A 388 14.82 -44.33 -27.00
CA ALA A 388 13.79 -45.16 -27.61
C ALA A 388 14.16 -45.60 -29.03
N LEU A 389 14.74 -44.70 -29.84
CA LEU A 389 15.24 -45.03 -31.18
C LEU A 389 16.42 -46.01 -31.13
N LEU A 390 17.36 -45.85 -30.19
CA LEU A 390 18.50 -46.76 -30.05
C LEU A 390 18.12 -48.17 -29.58
N ASP A 391 17.08 -48.28 -28.75
CA ASP A 391 16.61 -49.55 -28.19
C ASP A 391 15.73 -50.34 -29.19
N GLN A 392 15.11 -49.66 -30.14
CA GLN A 392 14.17 -50.25 -31.11
C GLN A 392 14.78 -50.34 -32.50
N ASP A 393 14.54 -51.44 -33.20
CA ASP A 393 14.98 -51.57 -34.60
C ASP A 393 13.92 -50.97 -35.54
N ILE A 394 13.66 -49.66 -35.39
CA ILE A 394 12.57 -48.96 -36.09
C ILE A 394 12.77 -48.99 -37.61
N ILE A 395 14.02 -49.04 -38.07
CA ILE A 395 14.35 -49.18 -39.49
C ILE A 395 13.80 -50.47 -40.08
N VAL A 396 13.88 -51.58 -39.34
CA VAL A 396 13.31 -52.87 -39.77
C VAL A 396 11.78 -52.78 -39.86
N GLU A 397 11.13 -52.11 -38.91
CA GLU A 397 9.67 -51.90 -38.95
C GLU A 397 9.25 -51.04 -40.14
N ILE A 398 9.95 -49.92 -40.36
CA ILE A 398 9.75 -49.02 -41.50
C ILE A 398 9.93 -49.77 -42.83
N ASP A 399 11.00 -50.58 -42.97
CA ASP A 399 11.26 -51.37 -44.18
C ASP A 399 10.11 -52.35 -44.46
N ASN A 400 9.65 -53.08 -43.43
CA ASN A 400 8.55 -54.03 -43.57
C ASN A 400 7.24 -53.35 -44.01
N VAL A 401 6.91 -52.18 -43.43
CA VAL A 401 5.70 -51.43 -43.78
C VAL A 401 5.81 -50.84 -45.19
N THR A 402 6.97 -50.29 -45.55
CA THR A 402 7.20 -49.68 -46.89
C THR A 402 7.17 -50.73 -48.00
N GLU A 403 7.62 -51.97 -47.75
CA GLU A 403 7.48 -53.09 -48.69
C GLU A 403 6.02 -53.55 -48.85
N THR A 404 5.23 -53.46 -47.79
CA THR A 404 3.85 -53.95 -47.74
C THR A 404 2.85 -52.92 -48.30
N ILE A 405 3.04 -51.64 -47.97
CA ILE A 405 2.13 -50.55 -48.33
C ILE A 405 2.85 -49.62 -49.30
N SER A 406 2.42 -49.62 -50.57
CA SER A 406 3.02 -48.75 -51.59
C SER A 406 2.61 -47.28 -51.40
N GLY A 407 3.60 -46.39 -51.28
CA GLY A 407 3.39 -44.94 -51.28
C GLY A 407 3.54 -44.24 -49.93
N VAL A 408 3.81 -44.98 -48.85
CA VAL A 408 4.24 -44.41 -47.56
C VAL A 408 5.76 -44.15 -47.57
N ASN A 409 6.19 -43.08 -46.88
CA ASN A 409 7.59 -42.71 -46.69
C ASN A 409 7.76 -42.27 -45.23
N PHE A 410 8.88 -42.66 -44.63
CA PHE A 410 9.21 -42.40 -43.22
C PHE A 410 10.60 -41.75 -43.14
N GLU A 411 10.80 -40.69 -43.92
CA GLU A 411 12.12 -40.08 -44.10
C GLU A 411 12.56 -39.35 -42.83
N SER A 412 11.63 -38.69 -42.13
CA SER A 412 11.94 -38.00 -40.88
C SER A 412 12.28 -38.96 -39.75
N LEU A 413 11.59 -40.10 -39.63
CA LEU A 413 11.95 -41.13 -38.64
C LEU A 413 13.32 -41.77 -38.92
N ARG A 414 13.65 -42.00 -40.20
CA ARG A 414 14.97 -42.52 -40.58
C ARG A 414 16.08 -41.51 -40.28
N GLU A 415 15.84 -40.22 -40.53
CA GLU A 415 16.80 -39.17 -40.22
C GLU A 415 17.03 -39.07 -38.70
N LEU A 416 15.97 -39.14 -37.88
CA LEU A 416 16.11 -39.18 -36.43
C LEU A 416 16.87 -40.41 -35.93
N ASP A 417 16.61 -41.60 -36.50
CA ASP A 417 17.36 -42.82 -36.18
C ASP A 417 18.86 -42.68 -36.53
N GLU A 418 19.17 -42.09 -37.70
CA GLU A 418 20.55 -41.83 -38.10
C GLU A 418 21.24 -40.83 -37.15
N ILE A 419 20.54 -39.79 -36.71
CA ILE A 419 21.04 -38.83 -35.70
C ILE A 419 21.27 -39.55 -34.36
N ALA A 420 20.31 -40.34 -33.87
CA ALA A 420 20.45 -41.10 -32.63
C ALA A 420 21.65 -42.07 -32.68
N ALA A 421 21.88 -42.71 -33.83
CA ALA A 421 23.01 -43.60 -34.05
C ALA A 421 24.36 -42.86 -34.22
N SER A 422 24.31 -41.55 -34.48
CA SER A 422 25.47 -40.68 -34.52
C SER A 422 25.97 -40.35 -33.09
N ALA A 423 27.05 -39.58 -32.98
CA ALA A 423 27.51 -39.10 -31.67
C ALA A 423 26.85 -37.76 -31.27
N ASP A 424 25.86 -37.31 -32.04
CA ASP A 424 25.15 -36.05 -31.85
C ASP A 424 23.84 -36.32 -31.09
N ASP A 425 23.55 -35.51 -30.07
CA ASP A 425 22.33 -35.62 -29.27
C ASP A 425 21.11 -35.15 -30.09
N ILE A 426 19.96 -35.83 -29.97
CA ILE A 426 18.72 -35.37 -30.61
C ILE A 426 18.23 -34.09 -29.92
N SER A 427 17.94 -33.06 -30.72
CA SER A 427 17.32 -31.82 -30.27
C SER A 427 15.84 -31.75 -30.62
N GLU A 428 15.12 -30.83 -29.96
CA GLU A 428 13.73 -30.52 -30.35
C GLU A 428 13.63 -30.06 -31.80
N SER A 429 14.66 -29.37 -32.32
CA SER A 429 14.69 -28.92 -33.70
C SER A 429 14.70 -30.10 -34.67
N ASP A 430 15.42 -31.18 -34.36
CA ASP A 430 15.48 -32.36 -35.21
C ASP A 430 14.10 -33.01 -35.27
N ILE A 431 13.45 -33.15 -34.12
CA ILE A 431 12.09 -33.71 -33.99
C ILE A 431 11.06 -32.86 -34.74
N ALA A 432 11.14 -31.53 -34.63
CA ALA A 432 10.18 -30.60 -35.21
C ALA A 432 10.41 -30.31 -36.70
N SER A 433 11.64 -30.49 -37.22
CA SER A 433 11.98 -30.19 -38.61
C SER A 433 11.31 -31.12 -39.63
N GLY A 434 10.92 -32.32 -39.18
CA GLY A 434 10.31 -33.35 -39.99
C GLY A 434 8.86 -33.65 -39.61
N ASN A 435 8.28 -34.65 -40.28
CA ASN A 435 6.95 -35.17 -39.96
C ASN A 435 7.00 -36.36 -38.98
N ALA A 436 8.05 -36.46 -38.15
CA ALA A 436 8.35 -37.64 -37.34
C ALA A 436 7.16 -38.14 -36.50
N VAL A 437 6.41 -37.24 -35.85
CA VAL A 437 5.19 -37.59 -35.09
C VAL A 437 4.11 -38.19 -36.00
N SER A 438 3.87 -37.59 -37.15
CA SER A 438 2.87 -38.07 -38.12
C SER A 438 3.30 -39.38 -38.78
N GLU A 439 4.59 -39.54 -39.05
CA GLU A 439 5.20 -40.76 -39.56
C GLU A 439 5.12 -41.90 -38.53
N ALA A 440 5.42 -41.63 -37.25
CA ALA A 440 5.32 -42.62 -36.18
C ALA A 440 3.87 -43.09 -35.97
N SER A 441 2.90 -42.17 -36.05
CA SER A 441 1.48 -42.52 -35.99
C SER A 441 1.05 -43.39 -37.18
N GLN A 442 1.52 -43.09 -38.40
CA GLN A 442 1.27 -43.94 -39.57
C GLN A 442 1.92 -45.32 -39.43
N LEU A 443 3.10 -45.40 -38.80
CA LEU A 443 3.80 -46.65 -38.56
C LEU A 443 3.05 -47.52 -37.54
N GLU A 444 2.53 -46.92 -36.46
CA GLU A 444 1.72 -47.61 -35.44
C GLU A 444 0.38 -48.13 -36.00
N GLU A 445 -0.24 -47.39 -36.93
CA GLU A 445 -1.52 -47.77 -37.55
C GLU A 445 -1.39 -48.87 -38.64
N ALA A 446 -0.19 -49.08 -39.19
CA ALA A 446 0.08 -49.99 -40.32
C ALA A 446 0.21 -51.46 -39.89
#